data_AF-A0A0B1T7T7-F1
#
_entry.id   AF-A0A0B1T7T7-F1
#
_cell.length_a   1.000
_cell.length_b   1.000
_cell.length_c   1.000
_cell.angle_alpha   90.00
_cell.angle_beta   90.00
_cell.angle_gamma   90.00
#
_symmetry.space_group_name_H-M   'P 1'
#
loop_
_entity.id
_entity.type
_entity.pdbx_description
1 polymer ?
#
loop_
_entity_poly.entity_id
_entity_poly.type
_entity_poly.pdbx_seq_one_letter_code
_entity_poly.pdbx_strand_id
1 'polypeptide(L)'
;MFPWDGALKSVRSTDAYSKKDVETILRKATSLGLDVIPLVQTFGHLEWILKYEKFRRFRENDKYPQVICIGDQEAVKFVKEAVRQVAVVHKPFGLKYFHIGADEAFEVCY
;
A
#
# COMPACT_ATOMS: atom_id res chain seq x y z
N MET A 1 10.28 -0.22 -4.35
CA MET A 1 8.91 -0.51 -3.81
C MET A 1 8.98 -0.89 -2.34
N PHE A 2 7.88 -0.83 -1.57
CA PHE A 2 7.92 -1.09 -0.12
C PHE A 2 8.15 -2.59 0.22
N PRO A 3 8.96 -2.92 1.25
CA PRO A 3 9.21 -4.30 1.70
C PRO A 3 8.05 -4.91 2.46
N TRP A 4 6.98 -5.26 1.75
CA TRP A 4 5.82 -5.92 2.35
C TRP A 4 6.20 -7.22 3.09
N ASP A 5 5.55 -7.44 4.22
CA ASP A 5 5.77 -8.59 5.09
C ASP A 5 4.45 -9.31 5.41
N GLY A 6 4.54 -10.47 6.09
CA GLY A 6 3.38 -11.25 6.49
C GLY A 6 2.48 -11.63 5.31
N ALA A 7 1.18 -11.32 5.39
CA ALA A 7 0.20 -11.67 4.37
C ALA A 7 0.46 -11.03 2.99
N LEU A 8 1.16 -9.89 2.96
CA LEU A 8 1.51 -9.16 1.74
C LEU A 8 2.89 -9.56 1.18
N LYS A 9 3.65 -10.41 1.88
CA LYS A 9 4.98 -10.86 1.43
C LYS A 9 4.93 -11.55 0.06
N SER A 10 3.86 -12.28 -0.24
CA SER A 10 3.71 -13.02 -1.51
C SER A 10 3.55 -12.10 -2.73
N VAL A 11 3.17 -10.84 -2.55
CA VAL A 11 2.99 -9.85 -3.62
C VAL A 11 4.09 -8.79 -3.61
N ARG A 12 5.12 -8.98 -2.78
CA ARG A 12 6.27 -8.08 -2.71
C ARG A 12 7.05 -8.16 -4.02
N SER A 13 7.28 -7.00 -4.62
CA SER A 13 8.17 -6.89 -5.79
C SER A 13 9.57 -7.42 -5.47
N THR A 14 10.20 -8.04 -6.46
CA THR A 14 11.61 -8.43 -6.41
C THR A 14 12.55 -7.24 -6.25
N ASP A 15 12.12 -6.05 -6.71
CA ASP A 15 12.86 -4.78 -6.62
C ASP A 15 12.38 -3.94 -5.43
N ALA A 16 11.79 -4.58 -4.42
CA ALA A 16 11.47 -3.91 -3.17
C ALA A 16 12.75 -3.49 -2.44
N TYR A 17 12.72 -2.29 -1.86
CA TYR A 17 13.72 -1.84 -0.90
C TYR A 17 13.81 -2.83 0.27
N SER A 18 14.95 -2.97 0.91
CA SER A 18 14.98 -3.58 2.24
C SER A 18 14.38 -2.64 3.28
N LYS A 19 13.97 -3.17 4.44
CA LYS A 19 13.53 -2.30 5.57
C LYS A 19 14.63 -1.30 5.95
N LYS A 20 15.90 -1.72 5.89
CA LYS A 20 17.07 -0.87 6.16
C LYS A 20 17.20 0.27 5.14
N ASP A 21 16.92 0.03 3.86
CA ASP A 21 16.97 1.07 2.83
C ASP A 21 15.90 2.14 3.10
N VAL A 22 14.67 1.71 3.41
CA VAL A 22 13.57 2.62 3.76
C VAL A 22 13.95 3.47 4.97
N GLU A 23 14.43 2.87 6.05
CA GLU A 23 14.86 3.63 7.23
C GLU A 23 16.05 4.56 6.95
N THR A 24 16.94 4.19 6.02
CA THR A 24 18.07 5.03 5.63
C THR A 24 17.59 6.29 4.91
N ILE A 25 16.62 6.15 4.01
CA ILE A 25 15.95 7.28 3.36
C ILE A 25 15.26 8.17 4.40
N LEU A 26 14.50 7.57 5.32
CA LEU A 26 13.76 8.30 6.36
C LEU A 26 14.70 9.05 7.31
N ARG A 27 15.78 8.41 7.78
CA ARG A 27 16.82 9.09 8.58
C ARG A 27 17.42 10.28 7.83
N LYS A 28 17.74 10.09 6.55
CA LYS A 28 18.37 11.15 5.77
C LYS A 28 17.41 12.33 5.58
N ALA A 29 16.16 12.08 5.22
CA ALA A 29 15.13 13.12 5.10
C ALA A 29 14.93 13.88 6.42
N THR A 30 14.77 13.15 7.53
CA THR A 30 14.63 13.74 8.87
C THR A 30 15.83 14.61 9.25
N SER A 31 17.07 14.14 8.97
CA SER A 31 18.30 14.90 9.25
C SER A 31 18.43 16.20 8.46
N LEU A 32 17.70 16.32 7.35
CA LEU A 32 17.65 17.50 6.49
C LEU A 32 16.45 18.40 6.82
N GLY A 33 15.64 18.05 7.83
CA GLY A 33 14.42 18.79 8.18
C GLY A 33 13.27 18.62 7.18
N LEU A 34 13.28 17.55 6.37
CA LEU A 34 12.25 17.26 5.38
C LEU A 34 11.17 16.35 5.98
N ASP A 35 9.90 16.73 5.81
CA ASP A 35 8.77 15.87 6.12
C ASP A 35 8.58 14.83 5.00
N VAL A 36 8.39 13.56 5.38
CA VAL A 36 8.07 12.47 4.45
C VAL A 36 6.59 12.12 4.57
N ILE A 37 5.86 12.23 3.46
CA ILE A 37 4.44 11.87 3.38
C ILE A 37 4.34 10.53 2.61
N PRO A 38 4.19 9.39 3.29
CA PRO A 38 4.01 8.12 2.60
C PRO A 38 2.67 8.10 1.85
N LEU A 39 2.70 7.55 0.63
CA LEU A 39 1.52 7.25 -0.17
C LEU A 39 1.31 5.73 -0.22
N VAL A 40 0.11 5.28 0.14
CA VAL A 40 -0.34 3.91 -0.12
C VAL A 40 -1.66 4.00 -0.84
N GLN A 41 -1.76 3.32 -1.97
CA GLN A 41 -3.02 3.20 -2.70
C GLN A 41 -4.00 2.36 -1.91
N THR A 42 -5.20 2.89 -1.68
CA THR A 42 -6.23 2.24 -0.84
C THR A 42 -7.52 1.87 -1.55
N PHE A 43 -7.68 2.29 -2.81
CA PHE A 43 -8.88 2.03 -3.59
C PHE A 43 -8.57 1.66 -5.03
N GLY A 44 -8.13 2.62 -5.85
CA GLY A 44 -7.59 2.39 -7.19
C GLY A 44 -6.11 2.02 -7.18
N HIS A 45 -5.54 1.77 -8.37
CA HIS A 45 -4.12 1.44 -8.58
C HIS A 45 -3.60 0.24 -7.76
N LEU A 46 -4.44 -0.77 -7.56
CA LEU A 46 -4.11 -1.96 -6.79
C LEU A 46 -3.70 -3.18 -7.64
N GLU A 47 -3.33 -2.97 -8.92
CA GLU A 47 -2.91 -4.02 -9.85
C GLU A 47 -1.72 -4.81 -9.30
N TRP A 48 -0.87 -4.19 -8.49
CA TRP A 48 0.27 -4.86 -7.88
C TRP A 48 -0.14 -5.99 -6.92
N ILE A 49 -1.32 -5.94 -6.31
CA ILE A 49 -1.90 -7.04 -5.49
C ILE A 49 -2.94 -7.82 -6.28
N LEU A 50 -3.91 -7.12 -6.86
CA LEU A 50 -5.15 -7.72 -7.36
C LEU A 50 -4.95 -8.53 -8.64
N LYS A 51 -3.81 -8.40 -9.33
CA LYS A 51 -3.48 -9.24 -10.50
C LYS A 51 -3.32 -10.72 -10.17
N TYR A 52 -3.03 -11.07 -8.91
CA TYR A 52 -2.81 -12.45 -8.50
C TYR A 52 -4.12 -13.15 -8.13
N GLU A 53 -4.27 -14.41 -8.54
CA GLU A 53 -5.50 -15.20 -8.35
C GLU A 53 -5.95 -15.26 -6.88
N LYS A 54 -5.00 -15.37 -5.95
CA LYS A 54 -5.26 -15.35 -4.49
C LYS A 54 -6.07 -14.13 -4.03
N PHE A 55 -5.94 -13.00 -4.74
CA PHE A 55 -6.56 -11.72 -4.38
C PHE A 55 -7.67 -11.31 -5.36
N ARG A 56 -7.97 -12.13 -6.38
CA ARG A 56 -8.98 -11.85 -7.39
C ARG A 56 -10.36 -11.60 -6.79
N ARG A 57 -10.74 -12.37 -5.75
CA ARG A 57 -12.02 -12.22 -5.03
C ARG A 57 -12.24 -10.85 -4.40
N PHE A 58 -11.18 -10.04 -4.26
CA PHE A 58 -11.25 -8.71 -3.67
C PHE A 58 -11.41 -7.60 -4.71
N ARG A 59 -11.45 -7.92 -6.01
CA ARG A 59 -11.68 -6.92 -7.04
C ARG A 59 -13.12 -6.42 -6.97
N GLU A 60 -13.32 -5.13 -7.18
CA GLU A 60 -14.64 -4.53 -7.33
C GLU A 60 -15.32 -5.03 -8.62
N ASN A 61 -14.57 -5.04 -9.72
CA ASN A 61 -14.95 -5.68 -10.97
C ASN A 61 -13.99 -6.83 -11.25
N ASP A 62 -14.49 -8.07 -11.29
CA ASP A 62 -13.65 -9.27 -11.48
C ASP A 62 -12.74 -9.19 -12.72
N LYS A 63 -13.22 -8.51 -13.78
CA LYS A 63 -12.48 -8.35 -15.04
C LYS A 63 -11.22 -7.49 -14.89
N TYR A 64 -11.18 -6.55 -13.96
CA TYR A 64 -10.14 -5.54 -13.87
C TYR A 64 -9.44 -5.53 -12.50
N PRO A 65 -8.11 -5.75 -12.43
CA PRO A 65 -7.38 -5.81 -11.17
C PRO A 65 -7.02 -4.42 -10.61
N GLN A 66 -7.80 -3.37 -10.87
CA GLN A 66 -7.40 -2.00 -10.51
C GLN A 66 -8.02 -1.52 -9.21
N VAL A 67 -9.30 -1.85 -8.99
CA VAL A 67 -10.12 -1.33 -7.90
C VAL A 67 -10.45 -2.46 -6.93
N ILE A 68 -10.24 -2.22 -5.64
CA ILE A 68 -10.62 -3.15 -4.58
C ILE A 68 -12.09 -2.94 -4.15
N CYS A 69 -12.78 -4.03 -3.84
CA CYS A 69 -14.13 -3.99 -3.31
C CYS A 69 -14.14 -3.52 -1.86
N ILE A 70 -14.62 -2.31 -1.61
CA ILE A 70 -14.71 -1.73 -0.25
C ILE A 70 -15.87 -2.29 0.57
N GLY A 71 -16.83 -2.97 -0.08
CA GLY A 71 -17.91 -3.70 0.58
C GLY A 71 -17.43 -5.00 1.26
N ASP A 72 -16.33 -5.59 0.78
CA ASP A 72 -15.73 -6.78 1.39
C ASP A 72 -14.80 -6.38 2.55
N GLN A 73 -15.19 -6.73 3.77
CA GLN A 73 -14.40 -6.43 4.98
C GLN A 73 -13.03 -7.11 4.98
N GLU A 74 -12.90 -8.29 4.36
CA GLU A 74 -11.60 -8.94 4.22
C GLU A 74 -10.70 -8.18 3.23
N ALA A 75 -11.26 -7.67 2.13
CA ALA A 75 -10.54 -6.81 1.20
C ALA A 75 -10.00 -5.55 1.89
N VAL A 76 -10.86 -4.87 2.66
CA VAL A 76 -10.49 -3.69 3.46
C VAL A 76 -9.40 -4.00 4.47
N LYS A 77 -9.39 -5.19 5.10
CA LYS A 77 -8.32 -5.60 6.01
C LYS A 77 -6.95 -5.65 5.33
N PHE A 78 -6.86 -6.10 4.07
CA PHE A 78 -5.59 -6.13 3.34
C PHE A 78 -5.02 -4.74 3.09
N VAL A 79 -5.86 -3.80 2.69
CA VAL A 79 -5.45 -2.40 2.49
C VAL A 79 -5.03 -1.76 3.81
N LYS A 80 -5.79 -1.99 4.89
CA LYS A 80 -5.43 -1.53 6.23
C LYS A 80 -4.09 -2.11 6.70
N GLU A 81 -3.80 -3.36 6.36
CA GLU A 81 -2.50 -3.97 6.68
C GLU A 81 -1.36 -3.29 5.90
N ALA A 82 -1.55 -2.96 4.63
CA ALA A 82 -0.56 -2.20 3.86
C ALA A 82 -0.29 -0.82 4.50
N VAL A 83 -1.36 -0.08 4.83
CA VAL A 83 -1.26 1.21 5.55
C VAL A 83 -0.54 1.04 6.88
N ARG A 84 -0.89 0.02 7.67
CA ARG A 84 -0.27 -0.26 8.97
C ARG A 84 1.22 -0.52 8.85
N GLN A 85 1.66 -1.34 7.89
CA GLN A 85 3.09 -1.66 7.71
C GLN A 85 3.90 -0.40 7.37
N VAL A 86 3.38 0.45 6.48
CA VAL A 86 4.03 1.72 6.14
C VAL A 86 4.05 2.67 7.33
N ALA A 87 2.92 2.83 8.02
CA ALA A 87 2.81 3.71 9.18
C ALA A 87 3.78 3.31 10.31
N VAL A 88 3.92 2.01 10.60
CA VAL A 88 4.83 1.49 11.64
C VAL A 88 6.29 1.86 11.32
N VAL A 89 6.71 1.77 10.06
CA VAL A 89 8.08 2.12 9.65
C VAL A 89 8.32 3.63 9.69
N HIS A 90 7.32 4.45 9.36
CA HIS A 90 7.47 5.91 9.29
C HIS A 90 7.28 6.61 10.64
N LYS A 91 6.51 6.03 11.57
CA LYS A 91 6.20 6.64 12.87
C LYS A 91 7.44 7.05 13.70
N PRO A 92 8.52 6.25 13.79
CA PRO A 92 9.75 6.66 14.50
C PRO A 92 10.44 7.89 13.91
N PHE A 93 10.11 8.27 12.68
CA PHE A 93 10.71 9.40 11.95
C PHE A 93 9.77 10.62 11.84
N GLY A 94 8.71 10.67 12.65
CA GLY A 94 7.84 11.86 12.72
C GLY A 94 6.73 11.88 11.66
N LEU A 95 6.06 10.76 11.44
CA LEU A 95 4.88 10.67 10.56
C LEU A 95 3.74 11.61 11.02
N LYS A 96 3.48 12.68 10.26
CA LYS A 96 2.40 13.65 10.49
C LYS A 96 1.21 13.47 9.54
N TYR A 97 1.50 13.16 8.29
CA TYR A 97 0.52 13.04 7.19
C TYR A 97 0.68 11.70 6.50
N PHE A 98 -0.42 11.18 5.96
CA PHE A 98 -0.43 9.93 5.21
C PHE A 98 -1.35 10.08 4.01
N HIS A 99 -0.84 9.84 2.82
CA HIS A 99 -1.62 9.94 1.59
C HIS A 99 -2.27 8.59 1.26
N ILE A 100 -3.59 8.54 1.22
CA ILE A 100 -4.36 7.29 1.00
C ILE A 100 -4.57 6.95 -0.48
N GLY A 101 -4.13 7.82 -1.39
CA GLY A 101 -4.30 7.62 -2.83
C GLY A 101 -5.78 7.73 -3.19
N ALA A 102 -6.32 6.66 -3.76
CA ALA A 102 -7.74 6.51 -4.12
C ALA A 102 -8.20 7.33 -5.33
N ASP A 103 -7.25 7.68 -6.20
CA ASP A 103 -7.47 8.26 -7.51
C ASP A 103 -7.82 7.21 -8.58
N GLU A 104 -8.31 7.68 -9.73
CA GLU A 104 -8.54 6.93 -10.98
C GLU A 104 -9.28 5.58 -10.85
N ALA A 105 -10.24 5.49 -9.91
CA ALA A 105 -11.06 4.30 -9.73
C ALA A 105 -12.24 4.26 -10.72
N PHE A 106 -11.98 3.83 -11.96
CA PHE A 106 -13.00 3.78 -13.02
C PHE A 106 -13.89 2.53 -12.98
N GLU A 107 -13.39 1.43 -12.44
CA GLU A 107 -14.04 0.11 -12.45
C GLU A 107 -14.88 -0.14 -11.19
N VAL A 108 -15.71 0.85 -10.84
CA VAL A 108 -16.65 0.78 -9.73
C VAL A 108 -18.01 0.28 -10.22
N CYS A 109 -18.65 -0.64 -9.48
CA CYS A 109 -19.99 -1.12 -9.82
C CYS A 109 -21.05 -0.08 -9.40
N TYR A 110 -22.10 0.09 -10.20
CA TYR A 110 -23.28 0.92 -9.92
C TYR A 110 -24.46 0.07 -9.44
#